data_AF-W4RW20-F1
#
_entry.id   AF-W4RW20-F1
#
_cell.length_a   1.000
_cell.length_b   1.000
_cell.length_c   1.000
_cell.angle_alpha   90.00
_cell.angle_beta   90.00
_cell.angle_gamma   90.00
#
_symmetry.space_group_name_H-M   'P 1'
#
loop_
_entity.id
_entity.type
_entity.pdbx_description
1 polymer ?
#
loop_
_entity_poly.entity_id
_entity_poly.type
_entity_poly.pdbx_seq_one_letter_code
_entity_poly.pdbx_strand_id
1 'polypeptide(L)'
;FIATGAAAHFRFETTAGQHLGFAVSDLSVSIGTEVRIHAYAPNGNLISSDTYCSASQGGCDVDIYNAVGGTYSILVNPLNQGR
;
A
#
# COMPACT_ATOMS: atom_id res chain seq x y z
N PHE A 1 -13.40 8.74 -13.58
CA PHE A 1 -14.38 8.23 -12.59
C PHE A 1 -13.79 7.00 -11.96
N ILE A 2 -13.51 7.03 -10.65
CA ILE A 2 -13.03 5.85 -9.92
C ILE A 2 -14.26 5.25 -9.24
N ALA A 3 -14.62 4.02 -9.60
CA ALA A 3 -15.81 3.33 -9.07
C ALA A 3 -15.59 2.94 -7.60
N THR A 4 -16.68 2.88 -6.83
CA THR A 4 -16.70 2.37 -5.46
C THR A 4 -16.09 0.95 -5.40
N GLY A 5 -14.98 0.80 -4.69
CA GLY A 5 -14.23 -0.47 -4.59
C GLY A 5 -12.94 -0.54 -5.42
N ALA A 6 -12.55 0.51 -6.14
CA ALA A 6 -11.27 0.53 -6.82
C ALA A 6 -10.11 0.75 -5.84
N ALA A 7 -9.11 -0.12 -5.89
CA ALA A 7 -7.85 0.11 -5.18
C ALA A 7 -7.14 1.36 -5.75
N ALA A 8 -6.39 2.06 -4.91
CA ALA A 8 -5.39 3.01 -5.38
C ALA A 8 -4.12 2.25 -5.75
N HIS A 9 -3.59 2.49 -6.95
CA HIS A 9 -2.39 1.84 -7.48
C HIS A 9 -1.28 2.88 -7.64
N PHE A 10 -0.16 2.68 -6.96
CA PHE A 10 1.03 3.51 -7.08
C PHE A 10 2.17 2.70 -7.70
N ARG A 11 2.96 3.34 -8.57
CA ARG A 11 4.16 2.75 -9.15
C ARG A 11 5.31 3.74 -9.07
N PHE A 12 6.48 3.27 -8.72
CA PHE A 12 7.70 4.07 -8.67
C PHE A 12 8.91 3.21 -9.03
N GLU A 13 9.88 3.85 -9.66
CA GLU A 13 11.17 3.25 -9.97
C GLU A 13 12.11 3.39 -8.77
N THR A 14 12.87 2.34 -8.52
CA THR A 14 13.92 2.32 -7.50
C THR A 14 15.26 1.98 -8.12
N THR A 15 16.33 2.45 -7.49
CA THR A 15 17.70 2.02 -7.77
C THR A 15 18.19 1.07 -6.70
N ALA A 16 19.15 0.22 -7.05
CA ALA A 16 19.68 -0.80 -6.14
C ALA A 16 20.28 -0.16 -4.87
N GLY A 17 19.94 -0.72 -3.71
CA GLY A 17 20.44 -0.29 -2.40
C GLY A 17 19.68 0.89 -1.78
N GLN A 18 18.58 1.36 -2.37
CA GLN A 18 17.75 2.38 -1.75
C GLN A 18 16.94 1.83 -0.56
N HIS A 19 16.62 2.74 0.37
CA HIS A 19 15.70 2.53 1.48
C HIS A 19 14.57 3.53 1.35
N LEU A 20 13.34 3.02 1.25
CA LEU A 20 12.16 3.82 0.93
C LEU A 20 11.06 3.47 1.91
N GLY A 21 10.29 4.47 2.33
CA GLY A 21 9.06 4.29 3.09
C GLY A 21 7.87 4.79 2.28
N PHE A 22 6.79 4.02 2.25
CA PHE A 22 5.49 4.46 1.75
C PHE A 22 4.53 4.58 2.93
N ALA A 23 4.08 5.80 3.23
CA ALA A 23 3.16 6.04 4.33
C ALA A 23 1.80 6.54 3.83
N VAL A 24 0.75 6.07 4.48
CA VAL A 24 -0.60 6.64 4.40
C VAL A 24 -0.84 7.39 5.70
N SER A 25 -1.29 8.63 5.59
CA SER A 25 -1.65 9.49 6.71
C SER A 25 -3.02 10.10 6.45
N ASP A 26 -3.63 10.65 7.51
CA ASP A 26 -5.00 11.19 7.49
C ASP A 26 -6.01 10.20 6.88
N LEU A 27 -5.82 8.91 7.18
CA LEU A 27 -6.63 7.83 6.61
C LEU A 27 -8.07 7.94 7.10
N SER A 28 -8.97 8.25 6.17
CA SER A 28 -10.41 8.17 6.36
C SER A 28 -11.02 7.15 5.40
N VAL A 29 -11.91 6.30 5.90
CA VAL A 29 -12.69 5.37 5.08
C VAL A 29 -14.18 5.64 5.26
N SER A 30 -14.95 5.59 4.18
CA SER A 30 -16.41 5.81 4.22
C SER A 30 -17.17 4.58 4.71
N ILE A 31 -16.59 3.39 4.61
CA ILE A 31 -17.14 2.10 5.04
C ILE A 31 -16.00 1.27 5.64
N GLY A 32 -16.26 0.60 6.77
CA GLY A 32 -15.27 -0.19 7.50
C GLY A 32 -14.37 0.68 8.39
N THR A 33 -13.26 0.09 8.85
CA THR A 33 -12.31 0.74 9.76
C THR A 33 -10.88 0.77 9.24
N GLU A 34 -10.59 0.05 8.15
CA GLU A 34 -9.23 -0.21 7.71
C GLU A 34 -9.12 -0.33 6.18
N VAL A 35 -7.93 -0.09 5.67
CA VAL A 35 -7.51 -0.43 4.31
C VAL A 35 -6.38 -1.46 4.36
N ARG A 36 -6.22 -2.24 3.30
CA ARG A 36 -5.14 -3.23 3.17
C ARG A 36 -4.15 -2.77 2.12
N ILE A 37 -2.87 -2.69 2.49
CA ILE A 37 -1.78 -2.32 1.60
C ILE A 37 -1.01 -3.56 1.15
N HIS A 38 -0.77 -3.67 -0.16
CA HIS A 38 0.11 -4.69 -0.75
C HIS A 38 1.26 -4.01 -1.48
N ALA A 39 2.48 -4.41 -1.18
CA ALA A 39 3.69 -3.92 -1.84
C ALA A 39 4.36 -5.02 -2.66
N TYR A 40 4.56 -4.78 -3.95
CA TYR A 40 5.16 -5.73 -4.88
C TYR A 40 6.51 -5.23 -5.37
N ALA A 41 7.48 -6.14 -5.37
CA ALA A 41 8.78 -5.95 -5.97
C ALA A 41 8.70 -6.05 -7.51
N PRO A 42 9.74 -5.65 -8.25
CA PRO A 42 9.73 -5.66 -9.71
C PRO A 42 9.57 -7.06 -10.31
N ASN A 43 9.93 -8.10 -9.57
CA ASN A 43 9.72 -9.50 -9.97
C ASN A 43 8.29 -10.02 -9.69
N GLY A 44 7.40 -9.17 -9.17
CA GLY A 44 6.03 -9.52 -8.82
C GLY A 44 5.86 -10.15 -7.43
N ASN A 45 6.94 -10.37 -6.68
CA ASN A 45 6.85 -10.90 -5.32
C ASN A 45 6.34 -9.85 -4.35
N LEU A 46 5.53 -10.28 -3.39
CA LEU A 46 5.10 -9.43 -2.29
C LEU A 46 6.28 -9.19 -1.33
N ILE A 47 6.56 -7.92 -1.01
CA ILE A 47 7.73 -7.50 -0.21
C ILE A 47 7.46 -7.70 1.29
N SER A 48 6.22 -7.47 1.71
CA SER A 48 5.71 -7.82 3.02
C SER A 48 4.18 -7.90 2.93
N SER A 49 3.61 -8.89 3.61
CA SER A 49 2.18 -9.20 3.58
C SER A 49 1.36 -8.18 4.36
N ASP A 50 0.28 -7.71 3.73
CA ASP A 50 -0.95 -7.20 4.36
C ASP A 50 -0.74 -6.26 5.54
N THR A 51 -0.23 -5.05 5.29
CA THR A 51 -0.37 -4.00 6.29
C THR A 51 -1.84 -3.59 6.34
N TYR A 52 -2.49 -3.94 7.44
CA TYR A 52 -3.82 -3.42 7.79
C TYR A 52 -3.63 -2.04 8.40
N CYS A 53 -4.13 -1.04 7.70
CA CYS A 53 -3.98 0.34 8.05
C CYS A 53 -5.31 0.83 8.60
N SER A 54 -5.35 1.05 9.91
CA SER A 54 -6.57 1.47 10.59
C SER A 54 -6.75 2.98 10.51
N ALA A 55 -7.95 3.41 10.11
CA ALA A 55 -8.33 4.81 10.14
C ALA A 55 -8.26 5.39 11.56
N SER A 56 -8.49 4.56 12.59
CA SER A 56 -8.39 4.97 13.99
C SER A 56 -6.97 5.36 14.42
N GLN A 57 -5.95 4.83 13.74
CA GLN A 57 -4.54 5.15 13.96
C GLN A 57 -4.06 6.29 13.04
N GLY A 58 -4.94 6.85 12.22
CA GLY A 58 -4.62 7.88 11.23
C GLY A 58 -3.88 7.36 10.00
N GLY A 59 -3.46 6.09 9.97
CA GLY A 59 -2.74 5.51 8.84
C GLY A 59 -1.72 4.44 9.23
N CYS A 60 -0.70 4.26 8.38
CA CYS A 60 0.33 3.24 8.51
C CYS A 60 1.47 3.51 7.50
N ASP A 61 2.50 2.69 7.54
CA ASP A 61 3.59 2.71 6.57
C ASP A 61 4.06 1.31 6.15
N VAL A 62 4.80 1.28 5.04
CA VAL A 62 5.47 0.11 4.50
C VAL A 62 6.89 0.51 4.13
N ASP A 63 7.86 -0.18 4.70
CA ASP A 63 9.26 -0.01 4.39
C ASP A 63 9.75 -0.99 3.32
N ILE A 64 10.50 -0.45 2.37
CA ILE A 64 11.23 -1.21 1.35
C ILE A 64 12.72 -1.00 1.62
N TYR A 65 13.33 -2.01 2.21
CA TYR A 65 14.74 -1.99 2.60
C TYR A 65 15.59 -2.69 1.53
N ASN A 66 16.76 -2.12 1.21
CA ASN A 66 17.67 -2.67 0.19
C ASN A 66 16.96 -2.97 -1.15
N ALA A 67 16.22 -1.99 -1.68
CA ALA A 67 15.49 -2.16 -2.92
C ALA A 67 16.41 -2.64 -4.05
N VAL A 68 15.90 -3.49 -4.94
CA VAL A 68 16.57 -3.80 -6.21
C VAL A 68 16.24 -2.74 -7.25
N GLY A 69 16.95 -2.72 -8.38
CA GLY A 69 16.58 -1.85 -9.49
C GLY A 69 15.28 -2.31 -10.15
N GLY A 70 14.34 -1.37 -10.39
CA GLY A 70 13.14 -1.60 -11.20
C GLY A 70 11.86 -1.00 -10.61
N THR A 71 10.73 -1.34 -11.22
CA THR A 71 9.42 -0.80 -10.85
C THR A 71 8.78 -1.53 -9.67
N TYR A 72 8.58 -0.84 -8.57
CA TYR A 72 7.78 -1.31 -7.44
C TYR A 72 6.33 -0.87 -7.59
N SER A 73 5.39 -1.66 -7.07
CA SER A 73 3.95 -1.35 -7.10
C SER A 73 3.33 -1.43 -5.72
N ILE A 74 2.53 -0.43 -5.32
CA ILE A 74 1.75 -0.42 -4.08
C ILE A 74 0.27 -0.41 -4.42
N LEU A 75 -0.51 -1.31 -3.81
CA LEU A 75 -1.96 -1.38 -3.92
C LEU A 75 -2.59 -1.07 -2.57
N VAL A 76 -3.40 -0.02 -2.50
CA VAL A 76 -4.19 0.33 -1.31
C VAL A 76 -5.64 -0.03 -1.58
N ASN A 77 -6.13 -1.08 -0.91
CA ASN A 77 -7.48 -1.60 -1.07
C ASN A 77 -8.33 -1.24 0.15
N PRO A 78 -9.44 -0.49 -0.02
CA PRO A 78 -10.45 -0.42 1.02
C PRO A 78 -10.99 -1.82 1.33
N LEU A 79 -11.02 -2.19 2.60
CA LEU A 79 -11.72 -3.42 2.98
C LEU A 79 -13.21 -3.13 2.97
N ASN A 80 -13.90 -3.63 1.94
CA ASN A 80 -15.36 -3.71 2.00
C ASN A 80 -15.70 -4.68 3.14
N GLN A 81 -15.98 -4.18 4.34
CA GLN A 81 -16.60 -4.97 5.40
C GLN A 81 -18.09 -5.18 5.09
N GLY A 82 -18.37 -5.74 3.91
CA GLY A 82 -19.71 -6.14 3.51
C GLY A 82 -20.25 -7.16 4.50
N ARG A 83 -21.10 -6.70 5.41
CA ARG A 83 -22.29 -7.43 5.84
C ARG A 83 -23.46 -6.99 4.98
#